data_AF-A0A661RYJ6-F1
#
_entry.id   AF-A0A661RYJ6-F1
#
_cell.length_a   1.000
_cell.length_b   1.000
_cell.length_c   1.000
_cell.angle_alpha   90.00
_cell.angle_beta   90.00
_cell.angle_gamma   90.00
#
_symmetry.space_group_name_H-M   'P 1'
#
loop_
_entity.id
_entity.type
_entity.pdbx_description
1 polymer ?
#
loop_
_entity_poly.entity_id
_entity_poly.type
_entity_poly.pdbx_seq_one_letter_code
_entity_poly.pdbx_strand_id
1 'polypeptide(L)'
;MAKHETPFLDQLESGPWPSFVSDLKQQAEVRAKNEEGVEFQIPQDCVDDLLGVLELSYKHGRTHWKHGGIVGVFGYGGGVIGRYCDQPELFPGVEHFHTMRVNQPAGKYYTTDYLRKLTKLWDFRGSGVTNMHGATGDIILLGTTTPQLEEVFWTLTHDYGQDLGGSGSNLRTPADCLGQSRCEYACYDTNAMVHFLTNEYQDELHRPAFPYKFKFKLDGCPNCCVASIARSDMSFIGTWRDNIRIDQDAVNKYVENDAAYPANAGAHKGRDWGPFDLEKEVLSLCPTKCMKFENKKLFIDDANCTR
;
A
#
# COMPACT_ATOMS: atom_id res chain seq x y z
N MET A 1 -26.20 -10.68 20.15
CA MET A 1 -26.80 -10.07 18.95
C MET A 1 -25.96 -8.86 18.59
N ALA A 2 -25.72 -8.61 17.31
CA ALA A 2 -24.97 -7.43 16.87
C ALA A 2 -25.68 -6.14 17.32
N LYS A 3 -24.92 -5.06 17.57
CA LYS A 3 -25.49 -3.79 18.08
C LYS A 3 -26.47 -3.15 17.09
N HIS A 4 -26.21 -3.27 15.79
CA HIS A 4 -27.01 -2.70 14.70
C HIS A 4 -27.40 -3.79 13.69
N GLU A 5 -28.56 -3.65 13.07
CA GLU A 5 -28.94 -4.44 11.89
C GLU A 5 -28.23 -3.89 10.65
N THR A 6 -27.65 -4.77 9.83
CA THR A 6 -26.85 -4.39 8.65
C THR A 6 -27.26 -5.08 7.35
N PRO A 7 -28.55 -5.10 6.97
CA PRO A 7 -29.04 -5.92 5.86
C PRO A 7 -28.38 -5.64 4.50
N PHE A 8 -27.93 -4.40 4.22
CA PHE A 8 -27.18 -4.11 2.99
C PHE A 8 -25.75 -4.66 3.06
N LEU A 9 -25.05 -4.44 4.16
CA LEU A 9 -23.69 -4.97 4.34
C LEU A 9 -23.66 -6.49 4.40
N ASP A 10 -24.69 -7.14 4.95
CA ASP A 10 -24.80 -8.61 5.02
C ASP A 10 -24.73 -9.27 3.64
N GLN A 11 -25.20 -8.59 2.59
CA GLN A 11 -25.10 -9.09 1.20
C GLN A 11 -23.64 -9.19 0.73
N LEU A 12 -22.75 -8.36 1.28
CA LEU A 12 -21.33 -8.29 0.91
C LEU A 12 -20.48 -9.35 1.60
N GLU A 13 -21.06 -10.18 2.47
CA GLU A 13 -20.40 -11.35 3.04
C GLU A 13 -20.41 -12.54 2.08
N SER A 14 -21.29 -12.51 1.07
CA SER A 14 -21.39 -13.56 0.06
C SER A 14 -20.36 -13.39 -1.06
N GLY A 15 -20.14 -14.47 -1.81
CA GLY A 15 -19.20 -14.50 -2.93
C GLY A 15 -17.79 -14.97 -2.53
N PRO A 16 -16.88 -15.13 -3.53
CA PRO A 16 -15.59 -15.76 -3.30
C PRO A 16 -14.48 -14.80 -2.82
N TRP A 17 -14.68 -13.49 -2.95
CA TRP A 17 -13.67 -12.49 -2.55
C TRP A 17 -13.71 -12.28 -1.03
N PRO A 18 -12.55 -12.17 -0.33
CA PRO A 18 -12.53 -11.94 1.11
C PRO A 18 -13.32 -10.68 1.47
N SER A 19 -14.37 -10.87 2.27
CA SER A 19 -15.29 -9.81 2.64
C SER A 19 -14.73 -8.95 3.77
N PHE A 20 -14.64 -7.64 3.54
CA PHE A 20 -14.32 -6.69 4.60
C PHE A 20 -15.43 -6.63 5.67
N VAL A 21 -16.68 -6.97 5.32
CA VAL A 21 -17.79 -6.98 6.29
C VAL A 21 -17.62 -8.12 7.27
N SER A 22 -17.31 -9.33 6.78
CA SER A 22 -17.07 -10.48 7.66
C SER A 22 -15.86 -10.26 8.56
N ASP A 23 -14.78 -9.65 8.05
CA ASP A 23 -13.59 -9.29 8.86
C ASP A 23 -13.92 -8.26 9.96
N LEU A 24 -14.68 -7.20 9.63
CA LEU A 24 -15.14 -6.21 10.62
C LEU A 24 -16.06 -6.84 11.68
N LYS A 25 -16.98 -7.72 11.27
CA LYS A 25 -17.85 -8.45 12.20
C LYS A 25 -17.06 -9.37 13.12
N GLN A 26 -16.03 -10.04 12.60
CA GLN A 26 -15.11 -10.83 13.40
C GLN A 26 -14.38 -9.96 14.43
N GLN A 27 -13.86 -8.80 14.02
CA GLN A 27 -13.18 -7.90 14.96
C GLN A 27 -14.14 -7.33 16.03
N ALA A 28 -15.39 -7.01 15.66
CA ALA A 28 -16.42 -6.63 16.62
C ALA A 28 -16.67 -7.76 17.64
N GLU A 29 -16.76 -9.01 17.18
CA GLU A 29 -16.94 -10.17 18.05
C GLU A 29 -15.73 -10.39 18.99
N VAL A 30 -14.50 -10.30 18.48
CA VAL A 30 -13.27 -10.41 19.27
C VAL A 30 -13.25 -9.36 20.38
N ARG A 31 -13.53 -8.10 20.04
CA ARG A 31 -13.60 -7.01 21.02
C ARG A 31 -14.72 -7.21 22.02
N ALA A 32 -15.90 -7.66 21.59
CA ALA A 32 -17.03 -7.92 22.47
C ALA A 32 -16.74 -9.03 23.49
N LYS A 33 -16.11 -10.14 23.07
CA LYS A 33 -15.72 -11.23 23.99
C LYS A 33 -14.56 -10.84 24.90
N ASN A 34 -13.62 -10.04 24.38
CA ASN A 34 -12.42 -9.59 25.09
C ASN A 34 -11.68 -10.72 25.83
N GLU A 35 -11.49 -11.87 25.18
CA GLU A 35 -10.89 -13.07 25.80
C GLU A 35 -9.45 -12.81 26.30
N GLU A 36 -8.75 -11.86 25.67
CA GLU A 36 -7.39 -11.44 26.05
C GLU A 36 -7.37 -10.44 27.23
N GLY A 37 -8.53 -9.97 27.71
CA GLY A 37 -8.63 -9.04 28.85
C GLY A 37 -8.02 -7.66 28.57
N VAL A 38 -8.13 -7.18 27.33
CA VAL A 38 -7.61 -5.88 26.91
C VAL A 38 -8.41 -4.75 27.57
N GLU A 39 -7.71 -3.82 28.22
CA GLU A 39 -8.32 -2.60 28.75
C GLU A 39 -8.48 -1.56 27.63
N PHE A 40 -9.48 -1.74 26.76
CA PHE A 40 -9.68 -0.88 25.60
C PHE A 40 -9.74 0.61 25.98
N GLN A 41 -8.90 1.42 25.34
CA GLN A 41 -8.80 2.86 25.60
C GLN A 41 -9.77 3.72 24.76
N ILE A 42 -10.48 3.08 23.84
CA ILE A 42 -11.58 3.66 23.08
C ILE A 42 -12.82 2.74 23.25
N PRO A 43 -14.03 3.17 22.85
CA PRO A 43 -15.23 2.35 22.99
C PRO A 43 -15.04 0.93 22.43
N GLN A 44 -15.39 -0.06 23.24
CA GLN A 44 -15.24 -1.48 22.88
C GLN A 44 -16.05 -1.84 21.63
N ASP A 45 -17.21 -1.19 21.46
CA ASP A 45 -18.17 -1.31 20.37
C ASP A 45 -17.92 -0.34 19.20
N CYS A 46 -16.74 0.27 19.08
CA CYS A 46 -16.42 1.19 17.99
C CYS A 46 -16.54 0.54 16.60
N VAL A 47 -16.27 -0.76 16.47
CA VAL A 47 -16.39 -1.49 15.20
C VAL A 47 -17.85 -1.80 14.86
N ASP A 48 -18.68 -2.08 15.87
CA ASP A 48 -20.13 -2.20 15.68
C ASP A 48 -20.72 -0.87 15.16
N ASP A 49 -20.32 0.26 15.75
CA ASP A 49 -20.78 1.57 15.32
C ASP A 49 -20.22 1.98 13.95
N LEU A 50 -19.02 1.52 13.59
CA LEU A 50 -18.48 1.66 12.23
C LEU A 50 -19.37 0.92 11.21
N LEU A 51 -19.77 -0.32 11.52
CA LEU A 51 -20.70 -1.08 10.67
C LEU A 51 -22.07 -0.39 10.58
N GLY A 52 -22.60 0.10 11.71
CA GLY A 52 -23.88 0.82 11.75
C GLY A 52 -23.90 2.10 10.92
N VAL A 53 -22.87 2.96 11.04
CA VAL A 53 -22.79 4.19 10.25
C VAL A 53 -22.52 3.90 8.76
N LEU A 54 -21.81 2.81 8.45
CA LEU A 54 -21.60 2.38 7.07
C LEU A 54 -22.89 1.85 6.45
N GLU A 55 -23.66 1.04 7.16
CA GLU A 55 -24.99 0.59 6.74
C GLU A 55 -25.92 1.78 6.46
N LEU A 56 -25.92 2.78 7.35
CA LEU A 56 -26.69 4.01 7.14
C LEU A 56 -26.25 4.74 5.87
N SER A 57 -24.95 4.75 5.58
CA SER A 57 -24.38 5.32 4.36
C SER A 57 -24.83 4.56 3.11
N TYR A 58 -24.92 3.21 3.16
CA TYR A 58 -25.50 2.39 2.08
C TYR A 58 -26.96 2.74 1.83
N LYS A 59 -27.76 2.85 2.91
CA LYS A 59 -29.17 3.21 2.84
C LYS A 59 -29.41 4.59 2.23
N HIS A 60 -28.60 5.58 2.60
CA HIS A 60 -28.77 6.96 2.14
C HIS A 60 -28.01 7.31 0.86
N GLY A 61 -27.04 6.50 0.44
CA GLY A 61 -26.16 6.82 -0.69
C GLY A 61 -25.28 8.05 -0.47
N ARG A 62 -24.94 8.37 0.79
CA ARG A 62 -24.12 9.54 1.15
C ARG A 62 -23.21 9.23 2.34
N THR A 63 -22.15 10.02 2.50
CA THR A 63 -21.25 9.92 3.64
C THR A 63 -21.88 10.47 4.92
N HIS A 64 -21.54 9.84 6.05
CA HIS A 64 -21.94 10.24 7.40
C HIS A 64 -20.75 10.71 8.25
N TRP A 65 -19.74 11.27 7.57
CA TRP A 65 -18.60 11.88 8.21
C TRP A 65 -18.59 13.39 7.99
N LYS A 66 -18.38 14.17 9.05
CA LYS A 66 -18.28 15.63 8.98
C LYS A 66 -17.08 16.07 8.12
N HIS A 67 -17.16 17.32 7.64
CA HIS A 67 -16.08 17.95 6.91
C HIS A 67 -14.84 18.13 7.79
N GLY A 68 -13.67 17.74 7.28
CA GLY A 68 -12.37 18.01 7.92
C GLY A 68 -12.17 17.33 9.28
N GLY A 69 -11.35 17.96 10.11
CA GLY A 69 -10.89 17.49 11.42
C GLY A 69 -9.40 17.78 11.60
N ILE A 70 -9.04 18.68 12.52
CA ILE A 70 -7.66 19.07 12.80
C ILE A 70 -7.27 18.51 14.16
N VAL A 71 -6.43 17.47 14.13
CA VAL A 71 -5.85 16.78 15.27
C VAL A 71 -4.46 16.32 14.89
N GLY A 72 -3.61 16.04 15.86
CA GLY A 72 -2.23 15.62 15.61
C GLY A 72 -1.49 15.34 16.91
N VAL A 73 -0.17 15.28 16.80
CA VAL A 73 0.76 15.12 17.92
C VAL A 73 1.71 16.32 17.95
N PHE A 74 2.17 16.70 19.14
CA PHE A 74 3.07 17.83 19.30
C PHE A 74 4.37 17.62 18.54
N GLY A 75 4.89 18.71 17.98
CA GLY A 75 6.10 18.72 17.15
C GLY A 75 5.86 18.49 15.66
N TYR A 76 4.73 17.87 15.28
CA TYR A 76 4.37 17.57 13.88
C TYR A 76 3.12 18.33 13.43
N GLY A 77 3.12 18.76 12.15
CA GLY A 77 1.98 19.42 11.50
C GLY A 77 1.12 18.47 10.66
N GLY A 78 1.37 17.17 10.73
CA GLY A 78 0.70 16.14 9.95
C GLY A 78 0.90 14.73 10.54
N GLY A 79 0.40 13.72 9.82
CA GLY A 79 0.48 12.30 10.20
C GLY A 79 -0.84 11.72 10.72
N VAL A 80 -1.78 12.58 11.16
CA VAL A 80 -3.12 12.17 11.61
C VAL A 80 -4.19 12.87 10.78
N ILE A 81 -5.22 12.12 10.37
CA ILE A 81 -6.40 12.65 9.68
C ILE A 81 -7.57 12.62 10.66
N GLY A 82 -7.94 13.80 11.17
CA GLY A 82 -9.13 13.96 12.00
C GLY A 82 -10.40 13.65 11.22
N ARG A 83 -11.31 12.94 11.87
CA ARG A 83 -12.60 12.54 11.32
C ARG A 83 -13.59 12.33 12.46
N TYR A 84 -14.82 12.81 12.24
CA TYR A 84 -15.91 12.79 13.21
C TYR A 84 -17.21 12.37 12.54
N CYS A 85 -17.98 11.49 13.19
CA CYS A 85 -19.30 11.08 12.69
C CYS A 85 -20.28 12.27 12.73
N ASP A 86 -21.19 12.33 11.75
CA ASP A 86 -22.25 13.36 11.71
C ASP A 86 -23.53 12.96 12.48
N GLN A 87 -23.60 11.72 13.00
CA GLN A 87 -24.66 11.19 13.86
C GLN A 87 -24.10 10.63 15.20
N PRO A 88 -23.42 11.45 16.02
CA PRO A 88 -22.70 10.96 17.21
C PRO A 88 -23.62 10.35 18.28
N GLU A 89 -24.88 10.77 18.36
CA GLU A 89 -25.85 10.18 19.28
C GLU A 89 -26.26 8.75 18.87
N LEU A 90 -26.31 8.48 17.56
CA LEU A 90 -26.64 7.15 17.03
C LEU A 90 -25.43 6.21 17.04
N PHE A 91 -24.23 6.75 16.82
CA PHE A 91 -22.98 5.99 16.70
C PHE A 91 -21.87 6.58 17.57
N PRO A 92 -22.01 6.57 18.91
CA PRO A 92 -21.05 7.18 19.83
C PRO A 92 -19.66 6.56 19.76
N GLY A 93 -19.55 5.27 19.43
CA GLY A 93 -18.29 4.54 19.29
C GLY A 93 -17.39 5.05 18.15
N VAL A 94 -17.94 5.83 17.23
CA VAL A 94 -17.22 6.48 16.13
C VAL A 94 -17.42 8.00 16.09
N GLU A 95 -17.83 8.61 17.22
CA GLU A 95 -17.90 10.08 17.34
C GLU A 95 -16.55 10.70 16.93
N HIS A 96 -15.46 10.17 17.48
CA HIS A 96 -14.10 10.36 16.99
C HIS A 96 -13.63 9.09 16.30
N PHE A 97 -13.13 9.21 15.07
CA PHE A 97 -12.61 8.05 14.33
C PHE A 97 -11.38 8.41 13.49
N HIS A 98 -10.36 8.91 14.18
CA HIS A 98 -9.17 9.46 13.54
C HIS A 98 -8.30 8.38 12.91
N THR A 99 -7.68 8.71 11.78
CA THR A 99 -6.73 7.83 11.11
C THR A 99 -5.30 8.26 11.42
N MET A 100 -4.47 7.36 11.93
CA MET A 100 -3.03 7.61 12.04
C MET A 100 -2.28 6.93 10.90
N ARG A 101 -1.37 7.67 10.26
CA ARG A 101 -0.48 7.14 9.22
C ARG A 101 0.82 6.77 9.88
N VAL A 102 1.24 5.52 9.77
CA VAL A 102 2.51 5.04 10.28
C VAL A 102 3.42 4.73 9.09
N ASN A 103 4.65 5.27 9.12
CA ASN A 103 5.59 5.16 8.01
C ASN A 103 5.99 3.69 7.80
N GLN A 104 5.84 3.15 6.59
CA GLN A 104 6.14 1.74 6.32
C GLN A 104 7.63 1.50 6.01
N PRO A 105 8.20 0.31 6.28
CA PRO A 105 9.49 -0.07 5.74
C PRO A 105 9.47 -0.13 4.20
N ALA A 106 10.61 0.19 3.58
CA ALA A 106 10.80 0.09 2.14
C ALA A 106 10.47 -1.33 1.63
N GLY A 107 9.80 -1.43 0.48
CA GLY A 107 9.33 -2.70 -0.07
C GLY A 107 8.22 -3.42 0.73
N LYS A 108 7.79 -2.88 1.89
CA LYS A 108 6.74 -3.44 2.76
C LYS A 108 7.04 -4.85 3.27
N TYR A 109 8.31 -5.14 3.55
CA TYR A 109 8.72 -6.38 4.22
C TYR A 109 8.54 -6.25 5.73
N TYR A 110 7.98 -7.30 6.34
CA TYR A 110 7.68 -7.31 7.76
C TYR A 110 8.10 -8.62 8.41
N THR A 111 8.43 -8.55 9.70
CA THR A 111 8.45 -9.71 10.58
C THR A 111 7.10 -9.84 11.29
N THR A 112 6.72 -11.08 11.63
CA THR A 112 5.49 -11.31 12.41
C THR A 112 5.58 -10.73 13.82
N ASP A 113 6.78 -10.63 14.39
CA ASP A 113 7.01 -9.98 15.68
C ASP A 113 6.60 -8.51 15.66
N TYR A 114 7.07 -7.74 14.67
CA TYR A 114 6.70 -6.33 14.53
C TYR A 114 5.19 -6.16 14.31
N LEU A 115 4.60 -6.93 13.39
CA LEU A 115 3.16 -6.83 13.12
C LEU A 115 2.32 -7.17 14.35
N ARG A 116 2.68 -8.20 15.13
CA ARG A 116 1.97 -8.55 16.36
C ARG A 116 2.09 -7.47 17.43
N LYS A 117 3.23 -6.81 17.56
CA LYS A 117 3.40 -5.65 18.47
C LYS A 117 2.48 -4.50 18.05
N LEU A 118 2.49 -4.18 16.76
CA LEU A 118 1.65 -3.12 16.21
C LEU A 118 0.14 -3.41 16.36
N THR A 119 -0.31 -4.65 16.09
CA THR A 119 -1.73 -5.00 16.27
C THR A 119 -2.12 -4.95 17.74
N LYS A 120 -1.28 -5.43 18.67
CA LYS A 120 -1.56 -5.30 20.11
C LYS A 120 -1.69 -3.87 20.59
N LEU A 121 -0.80 -2.98 20.14
CA LEU A 121 -0.91 -1.54 20.41
C LEU A 121 -2.24 -1.00 19.87
N TRP A 122 -2.59 -1.39 18.64
CA TRP A 122 -3.77 -0.87 17.98
C TRP A 122 -5.09 -1.44 18.50
N ASP A 123 -5.10 -2.68 18.99
CA ASP A 123 -6.25 -3.24 19.71
C ASP A 123 -6.47 -2.50 21.02
N PHE A 124 -5.39 -2.22 21.76
CA PHE A 124 -5.43 -1.51 23.03
C PHE A 124 -5.87 -0.04 22.90
N ARG A 125 -5.28 0.71 21.96
CA ARG A 125 -5.46 2.18 21.83
C ARG A 125 -6.29 2.63 20.63
N GLY A 126 -6.77 1.71 19.80
CA GLY A 126 -7.54 2.01 18.61
C GLY A 126 -8.67 1.01 18.40
N SER A 127 -9.20 1.01 17.18
CA SER A 127 -10.30 0.14 16.78
C SER A 127 -9.87 -1.31 16.51
N GLY A 128 -8.57 -1.56 16.34
CA GLY A 128 -8.04 -2.78 15.76
C GLY A 128 -8.23 -2.90 14.23
N VAL A 129 -8.88 -1.92 13.58
CA VAL A 129 -9.09 -1.89 12.13
C VAL A 129 -7.94 -1.17 11.44
N THR A 130 -7.47 -1.72 10.32
CA THR A 130 -6.34 -1.16 9.56
C THR A 130 -6.60 -1.09 8.06
N ASN A 131 -5.80 -0.31 7.33
CA ASN A 131 -5.53 -0.60 5.92
C ASN A 131 -4.04 -0.94 5.75
N MET A 132 -3.78 -2.10 5.16
CA MET A 132 -2.44 -2.61 4.85
C MET A 132 -2.31 -2.69 3.32
N HIS A 133 -2.09 -1.58 2.63
CA HIS A 133 -1.61 -0.26 3.09
C HIS A 133 -2.45 0.89 2.52
N GLY A 134 -2.18 2.11 2.99
CA GLY A 134 -2.65 3.32 2.32
C GLY A 134 -2.01 3.46 0.94
N ALA A 135 -2.74 4.07 0.00
CA ALA A 135 -2.29 4.18 -1.40
C ALA A 135 -0.98 4.98 -1.58
N THR A 136 -0.53 5.77 -0.61
CA THR A 136 0.80 6.40 -0.69
C THR A 136 1.91 5.41 -0.32
N GLY A 137 1.67 4.60 0.71
CA GLY A 137 2.61 3.60 1.24
C GLY A 137 2.32 3.24 2.70
N ASP A 138 1.81 4.20 3.47
CA ASP A 138 1.67 4.14 4.92
C ASP A 138 0.90 2.92 5.42
N ILE A 139 1.29 2.39 6.58
CA ILE A 139 0.37 1.60 7.40
C ILE A 139 -0.73 2.54 7.90
N ILE A 140 -1.98 2.13 7.76
CA ILE A 140 -3.13 2.94 8.18
C ILE A 140 -3.75 2.31 9.43
N LEU A 141 -3.63 3.01 10.55
CA LEU A 141 -4.34 2.69 11.79
C LEU A 141 -5.68 3.45 11.77
N LEU A 142 -6.79 2.74 11.53
CA LEU A 142 -8.07 3.34 11.17
C LEU A 142 -9.02 3.43 12.38
N GLY A 143 -9.10 4.60 13.00
CA GLY A 143 -10.07 4.88 14.06
C GLY A 143 -9.48 4.83 15.46
N THR A 144 -9.29 6.01 16.03
CA THR A 144 -9.04 6.23 17.46
C THR A 144 -9.57 7.60 17.87
N THR A 145 -9.44 7.93 19.15
CA THR A 145 -9.88 9.20 19.74
C THR A 145 -8.72 10.18 19.89
N THR A 146 -9.02 11.47 20.04
CA THR A 146 -7.99 12.51 20.18
C THR A 146 -7.03 12.26 21.35
N PRO A 147 -7.49 11.86 22.57
CA PRO A 147 -6.58 11.62 23.69
C PRO A 147 -5.56 10.49 23.47
N GLN A 148 -5.85 9.54 22.56
CA GLN A 148 -4.95 8.41 22.30
C GLN A 148 -3.85 8.71 21.27
N LEU A 149 -3.90 9.86 20.58
CA LEU A 149 -2.93 10.15 19.51
C LEU A 149 -1.49 10.24 20.02
N GLU A 150 -1.27 11.00 21.10
CA GLU A 150 0.05 11.12 21.74
C GLU A 150 0.49 9.80 22.36
N GLU A 151 -0.43 9.05 22.95
CA GLU A 151 -0.14 7.77 23.59
C GLU A 151 0.33 6.69 22.59
N VAL A 152 -0.34 6.61 21.44
CA VAL A 152 0.07 5.75 20.34
C VAL A 152 1.42 6.21 19.80
N PHE A 153 1.58 7.51 19.55
CA PHE A 153 2.82 8.06 19.01
C PHE A 153 4.02 7.85 19.94
N TRP A 154 3.83 8.02 21.25
CA TRP A 154 4.83 7.76 22.26
C TRP A 154 5.30 6.30 22.22
N THR A 155 4.35 5.35 22.18
CA THR A 155 4.67 3.92 22.10
C THR A 155 5.41 3.57 20.80
N LEU A 156 4.93 4.09 19.66
CA LEU A 156 5.59 3.86 18.36
C LEU A 156 7.05 4.35 18.38
N THR A 157 7.30 5.54 18.91
CA THR A 157 8.63 6.15 18.91
C THR A 157 9.57 5.55 19.96
N HIS A 158 9.10 5.34 21.19
CA HIS A 158 9.95 4.92 22.31
C HIS A 158 10.19 3.41 22.34
N ASP A 159 9.15 2.62 22.03
CA ASP A 159 9.24 1.17 22.16
C ASP A 159 9.57 0.50 20.83
N TYR A 160 9.10 1.05 19.70
CA TYR A 160 9.21 0.39 18.38
C TYR A 160 10.25 1.04 17.47
N GLY A 161 10.74 2.24 17.79
CA GLY A 161 11.62 3.01 16.90
C GLY A 161 10.96 3.34 15.56
N GLN A 162 9.64 3.57 15.59
CA GLN A 162 8.78 3.76 14.42
C GLN A 162 8.15 5.15 14.45
N ASP A 163 8.14 5.83 13.30
CA ASP A 163 7.55 7.17 13.16
C ASP A 163 6.25 7.16 12.34
N LEU A 164 5.53 8.29 12.38
CA LEU A 164 4.36 8.59 11.57
C LEU A 164 4.73 8.85 10.11
N GLY A 165 3.74 8.70 9.24
CA GLY A 165 3.81 9.10 7.84
C GLY A 165 3.40 10.56 7.61
N GLY A 166 3.43 11.00 6.35
CA GLY A 166 3.14 12.39 5.99
C GLY A 166 1.68 12.68 5.61
N SER A 167 1.17 13.84 6.03
CA SER A 167 -0.08 14.44 5.53
C SER A 167 -0.08 15.97 5.63
N GLY A 168 -0.77 16.66 4.71
CA GLY A 168 -0.79 18.13 4.65
C GLY A 168 -0.06 18.67 3.41
N SER A 169 0.40 19.92 3.48
CA SER A 169 1.21 20.56 2.42
C SER A 169 2.70 20.38 2.71
N ASN A 170 3.14 19.12 2.64
CA ASN A 170 4.46 18.60 2.97
C ASN A 170 4.90 17.54 1.94
N LEU A 171 6.14 17.07 2.10
CA LEU A 171 6.53 15.76 1.59
C LEU A 171 5.61 14.70 2.21
N ARG A 172 5.12 13.79 1.38
CA ARG A 172 4.42 12.58 1.85
C ARG A 172 5.37 11.42 1.84
N THR A 173 5.01 10.40 2.61
CA THR A 173 5.73 9.14 2.74
C THR A 173 6.20 8.60 1.39
N PRO A 174 7.51 8.55 1.13
CA PRO A 174 8.07 7.92 -0.06
C PRO A 174 7.70 6.43 -0.12
N ALA A 175 7.59 5.90 -1.33
CA ALA A 175 7.33 4.48 -1.56
C ALA A 175 8.01 3.99 -2.83
N ASP A 176 8.29 2.70 -2.86
CA ASP A 176 9.07 2.03 -3.89
C ASP A 176 8.42 0.72 -4.37
N CYS A 177 8.92 0.23 -5.50
CA CYS A 177 8.76 -1.18 -5.83
C CYS A 177 9.70 -2.04 -4.96
N LEU A 178 9.56 -3.37 -5.05
CA LEU A 178 10.41 -4.29 -4.28
C LEU A 178 11.89 -4.27 -4.71
N GLY A 179 12.23 -3.65 -5.85
CA GLY A 179 13.59 -3.44 -6.29
C GLY A 179 14.43 -4.72 -6.37
N GLN A 180 15.72 -4.59 -6.07
CA GLN A 180 16.66 -5.70 -6.13
C GLN A 180 16.45 -6.77 -5.05
N SER A 181 15.57 -6.54 -4.06
CA SER A 181 15.26 -7.56 -3.04
C SER A 181 14.74 -8.86 -3.67
N ARG A 182 14.01 -8.77 -4.79
CA ARG A 182 13.41 -9.92 -5.47
C ARG A 182 13.04 -9.66 -6.93
N CYS A 183 13.74 -8.76 -7.61
CA CYS A 183 13.57 -8.52 -9.05
C CYS A 183 14.93 -8.37 -9.74
N GLU A 184 15.14 -9.20 -10.75
CA GLU A 184 16.29 -9.24 -11.64
C GLU A 184 16.35 -8.06 -12.62
N TYR A 185 15.27 -7.27 -12.73
CA TYR A 185 15.21 -6.07 -13.59
C TYR A 185 15.56 -4.77 -12.87
N ALA A 186 15.79 -4.80 -11.56
CA ALA A 186 16.09 -3.60 -10.80
C ALA A 186 17.45 -3.00 -11.21
N CYS A 187 17.43 -1.75 -11.70
CA CYS A 187 18.63 -1.04 -12.16
C CYS A 187 19.36 -0.29 -11.03
N TYR A 188 18.75 -0.20 -9.84
CA TYR A 188 19.35 0.38 -8.63
C TYR A 188 18.62 -0.12 -7.38
N ASP A 189 19.19 0.13 -6.21
CA ASP A 189 18.56 -0.18 -4.92
C ASP A 189 17.47 0.83 -4.56
N THR A 190 16.23 0.53 -4.97
CA THR A 190 15.07 1.37 -4.64
C THR A 190 14.80 1.41 -3.14
N ASN A 191 15.04 0.31 -2.42
CA ASN A 191 14.76 0.20 -0.99
C ASN A 191 15.69 1.09 -0.18
N ALA A 192 16.99 1.02 -0.47
CA ALA A 192 17.98 1.89 0.17
C ALA A 192 17.71 3.37 -0.14
N MET A 193 17.36 3.70 -1.38
CA MET A 193 17.09 5.09 -1.77
C MET A 193 15.82 5.64 -1.10
N VAL A 194 14.73 4.87 -1.03
CA VAL A 194 13.52 5.29 -0.27
C VAL A 194 13.86 5.49 1.19
N HIS A 195 14.59 4.58 1.81
CA HIS A 195 14.97 4.70 3.21
C HIS A 195 15.83 5.96 3.45
N PHE A 196 16.83 6.18 2.60
CA PHE A 196 17.69 7.36 2.67
C PHE A 196 16.89 8.66 2.54
N LEU A 197 16.11 8.83 1.46
CA LEU A 197 15.33 10.04 1.22
C LEU A 197 14.28 10.31 2.31
N THR A 198 13.70 9.24 2.87
CA THR A 198 12.72 9.37 3.95
C THR A 198 13.35 9.90 5.24
N ASN A 199 14.58 9.47 5.55
CA ASN A 199 15.33 9.96 6.71
C ASN A 199 15.91 11.36 6.49
N GLU A 200 16.43 11.64 5.29
CA GLU A 200 17.04 12.93 4.95
C GLU A 200 16.02 14.07 5.05
N TYR A 201 14.80 13.85 4.55
CA TYR A 201 13.74 14.87 4.46
C TYR A 201 12.64 14.69 5.52
N GLN A 202 13.01 14.27 6.73
CA GLN A 202 12.05 14.09 7.84
C GLN A 202 11.34 15.40 8.21
N ASP A 203 12.07 16.53 8.22
CA ASP A 203 11.48 17.84 8.54
C ASP A 203 10.38 18.20 7.55
N GLU A 204 10.69 18.12 6.25
CA GLU A 204 9.74 18.41 5.17
C GLU A 204 8.57 17.43 5.11
N LEU A 205 8.72 16.22 5.65
CA LEU A 205 7.64 15.23 5.78
C LEU A 205 6.72 15.55 6.96
N HIS A 206 7.27 15.90 8.12
CA HIS A 206 6.51 16.09 9.35
C HIS A 206 5.99 17.51 9.57
N ARG A 207 6.64 18.53 8.99
CA ARG A 207 6.35 19.95 9.20
C ARG A 207 5.99 20.61 7.86
N PRO A 208 4.69 20.81 7.55
CA PRO A 208 4.24 21.40 6.29
C PRO A 208 4.89 22.76 5.97
N ALA A 209 5.84 22.75 5.03
CA ALA A 209 6.58 23.93 4.57
C ALA A 209 6.36 24.24 3.08
N PHE A 210 5.60 23.42 2.36
CA PHE A 210 5.39 23.56 0.92
C PHE A 210 4.06 24.24 0.59
N PRO A 211 3.91 24.82 -0.61
CA PRO A 211 2.63 25.36 -1.06
C PRO A 211 1.53 24.30 -1.12
N TYR A 212 1.89 23.06 -1.45
CA TYR A 212 0.97 21.94 -1.43
C TYR A 212 1.69 20.61 -1.17
N LYS A 213 0.97 19.48 -1.29
CA LYS A 213 1.57 18.15 -1.09
C LYS A 213 2.63 17.85 -2.16
N PHE A 214 3.68 17.15 -1.77
CA PHE A 214 4.71 16.65 -2.67
C PHE A 214 4.99 15.17 -2.37
N LYS A 215 5.27 14.36 -3.39
CA LYS A 215 5.46 12.91 -3.24
C LYS A 215 6.68 12.43 -4.02
N PHE A 216 7.43 11.54 -3.38
CA PHE A 216 8.43 10.70 -4.04
C PHE A 216 7.88 9.30 -4.29
N LYS A 217 8.15 8.73 -5.46
CA LYS A 217 8.06 7.29 -5.69
C LYS A 217 9.20 6.78 -6.57
N LEU A 218 9.66 5.57 -6.26
CA LEU A 218 10.87 5.00 -6.82
C LEU A 218 10.60 3.65 -7.47
N ASP A 219 10.78 3.57 -8.78
CA ASP A 219 10.68 2.36 -9.57
C ASP A 219 12.05 1.91 -10.07
N GLY A 220 12.38 0.63 -9.84
CA GLY A 220 13.68 0.06 -10.21
C GLY A 220 13.87 -0.13 -11.72
N CYS A 221 12.79 -0.12 -12.50
CA CYS A 221 12.81 -0.19 -13.97
C CYS A 221 11.53 0.41 -14.58
N PRO A 222 11.44 0.54 -15.92
CA PRO A 222 10.30 1.19 -16.57
C PRO A 222 8.97 0.41 -16.53
N ASN A 223 8.95 -0.82 -15.98
CA ASN A 223 7.68 -1.52 -15.69
C ASN A 223 6.85 -0.79 -14.61
N CYS A 224 7.47 0.10 -13.84
CA CYS A 224 6.76 1.07 -13.01
C CYS A 224 5.81 0.41 -11.99
N CYS A 225 6.29 -0.61 -11.27
CA CYS A 225 5.48 -1.43 -10.35
C CYS A 225 4.89 -0.65 -9.15
N VAL A 226 5.49 0.46 -8.72
CA VAL A 226 4.87 1.37 -7.72
C VAL A 226 4.10 2.54 -8.38
N ALA A 227 4.10 2.59 -9.71
CA ALA A 227 3.44 3.58 -10.54
C ALA A 227 3.90 5.02 -10.22
N SER A 228 5.21 5.21 -10.07
CA SER A 228 5.82 6.51 -9.75
C SER A 228 5.40 7.62 -10.72
N ILE A 229 5.49 7.38 -12.03
CA ILE A 229 5.15 8.37 -13.06
C ILE A 229 3.72 8.92 -12.96
N ALA A 230 2.79 8.16 -12.38
CA ALA A 230 1.39 8.54 -12.26
C ALA A 230 0.98 9.01 -10.85
N ARG A 231 1.77 8.69 -9.81
CA ARG A 231 1.36 8.82 -8.40
C ARG A 231 2.40 9.50 -7.51
N SER A 232 3.38 10.17 -8.11
CA SER A 232 4.34 11.04 -7.44
C SER A 232 4.62 12.32 -8.23
N ASP A 233 4.90 13.39 -7.51
CA ASP A 233 5.31 14.68 -8.08
C ASP A 233 6.75 14.61 -8.61
N MET A 234 7.61 13.81 -7.96
CA MET A 234 8.93 13.44 -8.45
C MET A 234 9.07 11.92 -8.51
N SER A 235 9.27 11.44 -9.73
CA SER A 235 9.33 10.04 -10.10
C SER A 235 10.77 9.64 -10.41
N PHE A 236 11.29 8.61 -9.73
CA PHE A 236 12.61 8.05 -10.00
C PHE A 236 12.45 6.70 -10.69
N ILE A 237 12.86 6.59 -11.94
CA ILE A 237 12.69 5.36 -12.74
C ILE A 237 14.05 4.89 -13.23
N GLY A 238 14.43 3.68 -12.83
CA GLY A 238 15.72 3.09 -13.17
C GLY A 238 15.82 2.71 -14.65
N THR A 239 17.02 2.81 -15.20
CA THR A 239 17.37 2.34 -16.54
C THR A 239 18.86 2.00 -16.60
N TRP A 240 19.29 1.42 -17.72
CA TRP A 240 20.69 1.24 -18.08
C TRP A 240 21.07 2.18 -19.24
N ARG A 241 22.35 2.18 -19.63
CA ARG A 241 22.88 2.99 -20.75
C ARG A 241 23.92 2.26 -21.61
N ASP A 242 24.11 0.97 -21.34
CA ASP A 242 24.92 0.02 -22.09
C ASP A 242 24.00 -0.98 -22.82
N ASN A 243 24.56 -2.07 -23.33
CA ASN A 243 23.82 -2.98 -24.21
C ASN A 243 22.98 -3.98 -23.41
N ILE A 244 21.83 -4.38 -23.96
CA ILE A 244 21.07 -5.51 -23.45
C ILE A 244 21.93 -6.78 -23.56
N ARG A 245 22.04 -7.52 -22.45
CA ARG A 245 22.77 -8.79 -22.38
C ARG A 245 21.92 -9.90 -22.99
N ILE A 246 22.44 -10.59 -24.00
CA ILE A 246 21.73 -11.66 -24.71
C ILE A 246 22.45 -12.98 -24.53
N ASP A 247 21.78 -13.94 -23.90
CA ASP A 247 22.16 -15.36 -23.90
C ASP A 247 21.48 -16.05 -25.09
N GLN A 248 22.26 -16.38 -26.11
CA GLN A 248 21.75 -16.99 -27.35
C GLN A 248 21.24 -18.42 -27.13
N ASP A 249 21.79 -19.16 -26.15
CA ASP A 249 21.33 -20.51 -25.85
C ASP A 249 19.94 -20.45 -25.19
N ALA A 250 19.72 -19.50 -24.28
CA ALA A 250 18.41 -19.23 -23.71
C ALA A 250 17.39 -18.79 -24.78
N VAL A 251 17.77 -17.90 -25.70
CA VAL A 251 16.91 -17.48 -26.83
C VAL A 251 16.47 -18.68 -27.66
N ASN A 252 17.40 -19.57 -28.02
CA ASN A 252 17.06 -20.74 -28.83
C ASN A 252 16.11 -21.69 -28.10
N LYS A 253 16.24 -21.86 -26.77
CA LYS A 253 15.28 -22.65 -25.98
C LYS A 253 13.87 -22.06 -25.99
N TYR A 254 13.72 -20.74 -25.98
CA TYR A 254 12.40 -20.10 -26.18
C TYR A 254 11.83 -20.42 -27.56
N VAL A 255 12.62 -20.25 -28.63
CA VAL A 255 12.20 -20.53 -30.02
C VAL A 255 11.84 -22.00 -30.23
N GLU A 256 12.59 -22.91 -29.60
CA GLU A 256 12.35 -24.35 -29.61
C GLU A 256 11.17 -24.77 -28.71
N ASN A 257 10.50 -23.82 -28.05
CA ASN A 257 9.36 -24.05 -27.17
C ASN A 257 9.67 -25.00 -26.01
N ASP A 258 10.90 -24.94 -25.47
CA ASP A 258 11.28 -25.69 -24.28
C ASP A 258 10.38 -25.31 -23.09
N ALA A 259 9.78 -26.30 -22.45
CA ALA A 259 8.88 -26.10 -21.31
C ALA A 259 9.55 -25.39 -20.11
N ALA A 260 10.89 -25.45 -20.00
CA ALA A 260 11.66 -24.73 -18.99
C ALA A 260 11.77 -23.22 -19.28
N TYR A 261 11.46 -22.78 -20.51
CA TYR A 261 11.53 -21.39 -20.97
C TYR A 261 10.15 -20.91 -21.46
N PRO A 262 9.13 -20.83 -20.59
CA PRO A 262 7.82 -20.32 -20.99
C PRO A 262 7.88 -18.81 -21.23
N ALA A 263 7.29 -18.35 -22.34
CA ALA A 263 7.19 -16.92 -22.66
C ALA A 263 6.57 -16.12 -21.51
N ASN A 264 7.15 -14.94 -21.23
CA ASN A 264 6.75 -14.06 -20.12
C ASN A 264 6.63 -14.81 -18.77
N ALA A 265 7.61 -15.68 -18.49
CA ALA A 265 7.65 -16.57 -17.32
C ALA A 265 6.38 -17.41 -17.10
N GLY A 266 5.58 -17.64 -18.15
CA GLY A 266 4.33 -18.38 -18.09
C GLY A 266 3.11 -17.58 -17.63
N ALA A 267 3.15 -16.25 -17.68
CA ALA A 267 2.02 -15.40 -17.27
C ALA A 267 0.69 -15.71 -18.01
N HIS A 268 0.75 -16.33 -19.18
CA HIS A 268 -0.40 -16.60 -20.04
C HIS A 268 -0.86 -18.07 -20.07
N LYS A 269 -0.36 -18.92 -19.16
CA LYS A 269 -0.68 -20.38 -19.11
C LYS A 269 -2.18 -20.71 -18.92
N GLY A 270 -3.00 -19.76 -18.49
CA GLY A 270 -4.44 -19.95 -18.29
C GLY A 270 -5.27 -20.04 -19.57
N ARG A 271 -4.66 -19.85 -20.75
CA ARG A 271 -5.30 -19.96 -22.06
C ARG A 271 -4.30 -20.53 -23.06
N ASP A 272 -4.79 -21.33 -24.02
CA ASP A 272 -3.98 -21.76 -25.16
C ASP A 272 -3.86 -20.62 -26.17
N TRP A 273 -2.63 -20.14 -26.37
CA TRP A 273 -2.26 -19.10 -27.33
C TRP A 273 -1.48 -19.66 -28.54
N GLY A 274 -1.25 -20.98 -28.58
CA GLY A 274 -0.32 -21.62 -29.49
C GLY A 274 1.13 -21.61 -29.00
N PRO A 275 2.06 -22.20 -29.77
CA PRO A 275 3.49 -22.14 -29.48
C PRO A 275 4.01 -20.71 -29.57
N PHE A 276 5.05 -20.41 -28.78
CA PHE A 276 5.73 -19.13 -28.80
C PHE A 276 6.29 -18.84 -30.20
N ASP A 277 6.02 -17.62 -30.67
CA ASP A 277 6.48 -17.09 -31.94
C ASP A 277 7.30 -15.81 -31.71
N LEU A 278 8.64 -15.93 -31.78
CA LEU A 278 9.58 -14.82 -31.53
C LEU A 278 9.32 -13.60 -32.43
N GLU A 279 8.91 -13.83 -33.68
CA GLU A 279 8.61 -12.76 -34.63
C GLU A 279 7.38 -11.99 -34.17
N LYS A 280 6.27 -12.69 -33.89
CA LYS A 280 5.00 -12.05 -33.52
C LYS A 280 5.01 -11.45 -32.12
N GLU A 281 5.67 -12.10 -31.18
CA GLU A 281 5.54 -11.79 -29.74
C GLU A 281 6.69 -10.91 -29.21
N VAL A 282 7.77 -10.75 -29.96
CA VAL A 282 8.92 -9.91 -29.54
C VAL A 282 9.31 -8.92 -30.64
N LEU A 283 9.77 -9.40 -31.80
CA LEU A 283 10.38 -8.55 -32.83
C LEU A 283 9.37 -7.55 -33.41
N SER A 284 8.20 -8.05 -33.83
CA SER A 284 7.10 -7.25 -34.35
C SER A 284 6.44 -6.36 -33.29
N LEU A 285 6.70 -6.57 -32.00
CA LEU A 285 6.20 -5.73 -30.90
C LEU A 285 7.23 -4.73 -30.37
N CYS A 286 8.50 -4.88 -30.71
CA CYS A 286 9.53 -3.88 -30.41
C CYS A 286 9.09 -2.50 -30.94
N PRO A 287 9.01 -1.45 -30.10
CA PRO A 287 8.45 -0.16 -30.50
C PRO A 287 9.31 0.57 -31.52
N THR A 288 10.63 0.39 -31.48
CA THR A 288 11.58 1.02 -32.42
C THR A 288 12.01 0.10 -33.56
N LYS A 289 11.54 -1.16 -33.57
CA LYS A 289 11.94 -2.18 -34.56
C LYS A 289 13.46 -2.38 -34.66
N CYS A 290 14.18 -2.19 -33.55
CA CYS A 290 15.64 -2.32 -33.47
C CYS A 290 16.14 -3.77 -33.27
N MET A 291 15.24 -4.76 -33.25
CA MET A 291 15.58 -6.17 -32.98
C MET A 291 15.53 -7.00 -34.26
N LYS A 292 16.39 -8.02 -34.34
CA LYS A 292 16.49 -8.91 -35.50
C LYS A 292 16.90 -10.32 -35.10
N PHE A 293 16.30 -11.35 -35.68
CA PHE A 293 16.70 -12.75 -35.48
C PHE A 293 17.11 -13.41 -36.79
N GLU A 294 18.36 -13.87 -36.89
CA GLU A 294 18.88 -14.58 -38.06
C GLU A 294 19.91 -15.63 -37.63
N ASN A 295 19.97 -16.75 -38.36
CA ASN A 295 20.95 -17.82 -38.12
C ASN A 295 21.01 -18.29 -36.66
N LYS A 296 19.84 -18.47 -36.03
CA LYS A 296 19.68 -18.87 -34.61
C LYS A 296 20.30 -17.88 -33.61
N LYS A 297 20.40 -16.60 -33.97
CA LYS A 297 20.92 -15.53 -33.11
C LYS A 297 19.99 -14.31 -33.10
N LEU A 298 19.72 -13.81 -31.91
CA LEU A 298 19.02 -12.54 -31.67
C LEU A 298 20.02 -11.39 -31.58
N PHE A 299 19.74 -10.31 -32.30
CA PHE A 299 20.49 -9.06 -32.30
C PHE A 299 19.58 -7.92 -31.89
N ILE A 300 20.15 -6.94 -31.19
CA ILE A 300 19.50 -5.68 -30.82
C ILE A 300 20.44 -4.56 -31.23
N ASP A 301 19.91 -3.58 -31.97
CA ASP A 301 20.57 -2.31 -32.19
C ASP A 301 20.30 -1.41 -31.00
N ASP A 302 21.12 -1.57 -29.94
CA ASP A 302 20.94 -0.88 -28.65
C ASP A 302 20.91 0.64 -28.80
N ALA A 303 21.60 1.21 -29.80
CA ALA A 303 21.58 2.65 -30.07
C ALA A 303 20.19 3.17 -30.49
N ASN A 304 19.32 2.29 -31.00
CA ASN A 304 17.93 2.57 -31.36
C ASN A 304 16.93 1.90 -30.39
N CYS A 305 17.39 1.34 -29.27
CA CYS A 305 16.53 0.89 -28.19
C CYS A 305 16.03 2.10 -27.37
N THR A 306 14.78 2.08 -26.91
CA THR A 306 14.24 3.13 -26.02
C THR A 306 14.47 2.85 -24.54
N ARG A 307 15.40 1.95 -24.21
CA ARG A 307 16.01 1.79 -22.87
C ARG A 307 17.45 1.37 -23.02
#